data_AF-A0A5C4T116-F1
#
_entry.id   AF-A0A5C4T116-F1
#
_cell.length_a   1.000
_cell.length_b   1.000
_cell.length_c   1.000
_cell.angle_alpha   90.00
_cell.angle_beta   90.00
_cell.angle_gamma   90.00
#
_symmetry.space_group_name_H-M   'P 1'
#
loop_
_entity.id
_entity.type
_entity.pdbx_description
1 polymer ?
#
loop_
_entity_poly.entity_id
_entity_poly.type
_entity_poly.pdbx_seq_one_letter_code
_entity_poly.pdbx_strand_id
1 'polypeptide(L)'
;MIETARQTDYHLVEIRLRPGRPYTACRIQCSKDGSSWKPASLYADLDPESVLNGNTFLWNDGQTIGTVRLDGNTDRSLFWNPYIQFGEYEGFVKLKASFITTEDSYEEECGLHIGRKGVVFVADWKRRAENRPDGEPIPEQRRWDVVPAMPGSALCLKKKDKDGEPPLPLQIPLPAEGLYDIYFGIAKGGLRCLVKIGDEPYSRFEGNGSRYTAGPEGKYNVELYWARRRLRDGDCLEIAATHRTPGGHHDFGYLSYVKLVPCREPDAVPVHSSAAQYGRRQIDDLILYYEPLSYAVIGGIHDADTMNRHMLEEFLRVRPREIACQTARIGSKVLHRSEFLESYDMAAKADDNTVNDDFVKLAQNCDILRETLQYARGRDVRITSCIGMNRPYLWNPTFSEKFTREHPELIRGSDFDYASPEVREYALRLIGELIDSYDLDGIVLDYMRHCLHQTPETLIEVIGSTKRMLDRKDRVDGKKRELKIRFPANQWHYYKGMEACVLEGFVDGLIPSNLNTTFPLPSVEPYIRLCRGTGIKVYGCIDGWTAFLSSDPRIGAMTMHHTPKQLAEAIDAYTARGVDGIFVYQADQFTANPYLSPMLGAVP
;
A
#
# COMPACT_ATOMS: atom_id res chain seq x y z
N MET A 1 37.25 10.50 16.21
CA MET A 1 36.46 9.57 15.37
C MET A 1 35.17 10.20 14.88
N ILE A 2 34.46 10.92 15.74
CA ILE A 2 33.41 11.85 15.36
C ILE A 2 34.06 13.06 14.68
N GLU A 3 33.49 13.48 13.55
CA GLU A 3 33.79 14.74 12.88
C GLU A 3 32.91 15.85 13.45
N THR A 4 31.59 15.61 13.47
CA THR A 4 30.60 16.54 14.03
C THR A 4 29.44 15.79 14.66
N ALA A 5 28.88 16.31 15.75
CA ALA A 5 27.58 15.90 16.27
C ALA A 5 26.68 17.14 16.35
N ARG A 6 25.59 17.18 15.57
CA ARG A 6 24.71 18.35 15.48
C ARG A 6 23.24 17.97 15.48
N GLN A 7 22.43 18.74 16.19
CA GLN A 7 20.98 18.60 16.10
C GLN A 7 20.49 19.12 14.74
N THR A 8 19.73 18.31 14.02
CA THR A 8 19.00 18.62 12.77
C THR A 8 17.70 19.35 13.09
N ASP A 9 16.99 19.85 12.08
CA ASP A 9 15.69 20.53 12.29
C ASP A 9 14.54 19.55 12.54
N TYR A 10 14.77 18.25 12.31
CA TYR A 10 13.83 17.15 12.56
C TYR A 10 13.89 16.61 14.01
N HIS A 11 14.57 17.34 14.90
CA HIS A 11 14.88 16.94 16.28
C HIS A 11 15.76 15.67 16.40
N LEU A 12 16.42 15.25 15.32
CA LEU A 12 17.44 14.19 15.35
C LEU A 12 18.83 14.78 15.54
N VAL A 13 19.78 14.01 16.07
CA VAL A 13 21.19 14.37 16.16
C VAL A 13 21.96 13.61 15.08
N GLU A 14 22.48 14.32 14.08
CA GLU A 14 23.39 13.77 13.08
C GLU A 14 24.79 13.66 13.68
N ILE A 15 25.32 12.45 13.73
CA ILE A 15 26.67 12.11 14.16
C ILE A 15 27.46 11.73 12.91
N ARG A 16 28.28 12.66 12.42
CA ARG A 16 29.14 12.45 11.26
C ARG A 16 30.49 11.88 11.69
N LEU A 17 30.93 10.82 11.03
CA LEU A 17 32.19 10.12 11.26
C LEU A 17 33.26 10.62 10.29
N ARG A 18 34.52 10.66 10.76
CA ARG A 18 35.63 11.17 9.94
C ARG A 18 35.88 10.31 8.70
N PRO A 19 36.19 10.93 7.55
CA PRO A 19 36.45 10.18 6.34
C PRO A 19 37.77 9.38 6.39
N GLY A 20 37.86 8.31 5.57
CA GLY A 20 39.11 7.58 5.32
C GLY A 20 39.53 6.55 6.37
N ARG A 21 38.68 6.24 7.35
CA ARG A 21 38.95 5.23 8.41
C ARG A 21 38.16 3.93 8.15
N PRO A 22 38.74 2.75 8.42
CA PRO A 22 38.08 1.45 8.22
C PRO A 22 37.21 1.09 9.44
N TYR A 23 36.07 1.77 9.61
CA TYR A 23 35.13 1.45 10.69
C TYR A 23 34.39 0.13 10.41
N THR A 24 34.26 -0.71 11.43
CA THR A 24 33.49 -1.97 11.37
C THR A 24 32.17 -1.83 12.13
N ALA A 25 32.21 -1.26 13.34
CA ALA A 25 31.03 -1.01 14.15
C ALA A 25 31.20 0.21 15.04
N CYS A 26 30.08 0.82 15.43
CA CYS A 26 30.02 1.92 16.38
C CYS A 26 28.91 1.67 17.39
N ARG A 27 29.20 1.91 18.66
CA ARG A 27 28.22 1.96 19.74
C ARG A 27 28.13 3.38 20.29
N ILE A 28 26.93 3.94 20.35
CA ILE A 28 26.67 5.24 20.97
C ILE A 28 25.87 5.06 22.26
N GLN A 29 26.32 5.73 23.30
CA GLN A 29 25.61 5.90 24.56
C GLN A 29 25.36 7.39 24.81
N CYS A 30 24.31 7.70 25.55
CA CYS A 30 23.94 9.06 25.92
C CYS A 30 23.77 9.20 27.45
N SER A 31 23.99 10.41 27.95
CA SER A 31 23.85 10.76 29.36
C SER A 31 23.48 12.24 29.53
N LYS A 32 22.68 12.55 30.56
CA LYS A 32 22.39 13.94 30.98
C LYS A 32 23.48 14.53 31.87
N ASP A 33 24.16 13.69 32.65
CA ASP A 33 25.14 14.09 33.66
C ASP A 33 26.57 13.59 33.38
N GLY A 34 26.73 12.64 32.45
CA GLY A 34 28.01 12.00 32.12
C GLY A 34 28.43 10.89 33.08
N SER A 35 27.57 10.52 34.05
CA SER A 35 27.82 9.48 35.05
C SER A 35 27.02 8.22 34.77
N SER A 36 25.76 8.36 34.32
CA SER A 36 24.89 7.24 33.95
C SER A 36 24.74 7.19 32.43
N TRP A 37 25.33 6.16 31.81
CA TRP A 37 25.33 5.97 30.36
C TRP A 37 24.29 4.94 29.93
N LYS A 38 23.40 5.35 29.02
CA LYS A 38 22.39 4.47 28.42
C LYS A 38 22.63 4.35 26.91
N PRO A 39 22.32 3.19 26.29
CA PRO A 39 22.29 3.10 24.84
C PRO A 39 21.47 4.23 24.18
N ALA A 40 22.02 4.85 23.15
CA ALA A 40 21.29 5.79 22.31
C ALA A 40 20.46 5.02 21.27
N SER A 41 19.26 5.50 20.93
CA SER A 41 18.44 4.92 19.85
C SER A 41 18.94 5.45 18.50
N LEU A 42 19.66 4.60 17.77
CA LEU A 42 20.34 4.98 16.53
C LEU A 42 19.60 4.50 15.28
N TYR A 43 19.49 5.39 14.32
CA TYR A 43 19.18 5.11 12.92
C TYR A 43 20.50 5.10 12.15
N ALA A 44 20.78 4.01 11.45
CA ALA A 44 22.00 3.86 10.65
C ALA A 44 22.01 4.85 9.47
N ASP A 45 20.83 5.14 8.93
CA ASP A 45 20.53 6.16 7.94
C ASP A 45 19.07 6.59 8.11
N LEU A 46 18.61 7.55 7.31
CA LEU A 46 17.21 7.99 7.25
C LEU A 46 16.56 7.66 5.91
N ASP A 47 17.11 6.68 5.19
CA ASP A 47 16.59 6.23 3.90
C ASP A 47 15.27 5.47 4.14
N PRO A 48 14.18 5.83 3.44
CA PRO A 48 12.97 5.02 3.40
C PRO A 48 13.21 3.51 3.18
N GLU A 49 14.23 3.13 2.41
CA GLU A 49 14.58 1.72 2.20
C GLU A 49 14.95 1.01 3.51
N SER A 50 15.78 1.65 4.34
CA SER A 50 16.22 1.10 5.62
C SER A 50 15.08 0.97 6.61
N VAL A 51 14.09 1.87 6.54
CA VAL A 51 12.87 1.81 7.35
C VAL A 51 11.96 0.67 6.89
N LEU A 52 11.75 0.51 5.58
CA LEU A 52 10.81 -0.47 5.04
C LEU A 52 11.41 -1.87 4.96
N ASN A 53 12.52 -2.03 4.24
CA ASN A 53 13.12 -3.35 3.94
C ASN A 53 14.50 -3.58 4.58
N GLY A 54 15.04 -2.60 5.31
CA GLY A 54 16.27 -2.79 6.08
C GLY A 54 16.18 -3.95 7.07
N ASN A 55 17.32 -4.58 7.34
CA ASN A 55 17.39 -5.76 8.22
C ASN A 55 16.91 -5.43 9.65
N THR A 56 15.84 -6.10 10.08
CA THR A 56 15.21 -5.89 11.40
C THR A 56 16.16 -6.11 12.57
N PHE A 57 17.04 -7.12 12.48
CA PHE A 57 18.00 -7.40 13.55
C PHE A 57 19.01 -6.26 13.71
N LEU A 58 19.62 -5.82 12.62
CA LEU A 58 20.58 -4.70 12.63
C LEU A 58 19.92 -3.39 13.08
N TRP A 59 18.68 -3.14 12.63
CA TRP A 59 17.91 -1.99 13.11
C TRP A 59 17.71 -2.05 14.63
N ASN A 60 17.24 -3.20 15.14
CA ASN A 60 16.93 -3.35 16.56
C ASN A 60 18.19 -3.28 17.43
N ASP A 61 19.36 -3.72 16.97
CA ASP A 61 20.64 -3.50 17.65
C ASP A 61 20.94 -1.99 17.78
N GLY A 62 20.75 -1.22 16.71
CA GLY A 62 20.91 0.24 16.73
C GLY A 62 19.96 0.92 17.71
N GLN A 63 18.73 0.42 17.81
CA GLN A 63 17.68 1.01 18.64
C GLN A 63 17.78 0.66 20.13
N THR A 64 18.20 -0.57 20.45
CA THR A 64 18.12 -1.11 21.82
C THR A 64 19.45 -1.12 22.56
N ILE A 65 20.54 -1.42 21.86
CA ILE A 65 21.89 -1.48 22.44
C ILE A 65 22.81 -0.36 21.94
N GLY A 66 22.30 0.45 21.01
CA GLY A 66 22.98 1.63 20.48
C GLY A 66 24.12 1.28 19.53
N THR A 67 24.08 0.10 18.92
CA THR A 67 25.17 -0.43 18.09
C THR A 67 24.77 -0.47 16.62
N VAL A 68 25.56 0.16 15.75
CA VAL A 68 25.37 0.12 14.30
C VAL A 68 26.60 -0.50 13.65
N ARG A 69 26.39 -1.42 12.71
CA ARG A 69 27.45 -1.95 11.85
C ARG A 69 27.72 -0.95 10.74
N LEU A 70 29.00 -0.68 10.50
CA LEU A 70 29.47 0.32 9.54
C LEU A 70 30.09 -0.31 8.29
N ASP A 71 30.27 -1.65 8.28
CA ASP A 71 30.73 -2.39 7.10
C ASP A 71 29.74 -2.20 5.93
N GLY A 72 30.19 -1.55 4.86
CA GLY A 72 29.38 -1.27 3.68
C GLY A 72 28.50 -0.02 3.76
N ASN A 73 28.52 0.73 4.87
CA ASN A 73 27.84 2.03 4.92
C ASN A 73 28.65 3.06 4.12
N THR A 74 28.09 3.48 2.97
CA THR A 74 28.68 4.52 2.12
C THR A 74 28.55 5.90 2.75
N ASP A 75 27.51 6.11 3.56
CA ASP A 75 27.29 7.35 4.29
C ASP A 75 27.93 7.28 5.68
N ARG A 76 28.68 8.33 6.01
CA ARG A 76 29.41 8.42 7.28
C ARG A 76 28.59 9.12 8.36
N SER A 77 27.27 9.14 8.25
CA SER A 77 26.39 9.78 9.24
C SER A 77 25.50 8.75 9.91
N LEU A 78 25.39 8.84 11.24
CA LEU A 78 24.42 8.11 12.06
C LEU A 78 23.45 9.13 12.66
N PHE A 79 22.23 8.71 12.95
CA PHE A 79 21.24 9.62 13.52
C PHE A 79 20.76 9.09 14.87
N TRP A 80 20.76 9.93 15.88
CA TRP A 80 20.19 9.62 17.19
C TRP A 80 18.90 10.40 17.40
N ASN A 81 17.84 9.73 17.87
CA ASN A 81 16.61 10.41 18.29
C ASN A 81 16.58 10.59 19.82
N PRO A 82 16.88 11.79 20.33
CA PRO A 82 16.93 12.05 21.77
C PRO A 82 15.58 11.93 22.46
N TYR A 83 14.47 12.09 21.74
CA TYR A 83 13.12 11.99 22.30
C TYR A 83 12.85 10.60 22.88
N ILE A 84 13.32 9.53 22.24
CA ILE A 84 13.09 8.15 22.70
C ILE A 84 13.70 7.92 24.09
N GLN A 85 14.87 8.49 24.37
CA GLN A 85 15.54 8.33 25.67
C GLN A 85 15.07 9.34 26.71
N PHE A 86 14.79 10.58 26.30
CA PHE A 86 14.66 11.70 27.24
C PHE A 86 13.31 12.43 27.20
N GLY A 87 12.42 12.09 26.27
CA GLY A 87 11.17 12.82 26.04
C GLY A 87 11.41 14.25 25.56
N GLU A 88 10.57 15.19 25.99
CA GLU A 88 10.68 16.61 25.65
C GLU A 88 11.80 17.35 26.41
N TYR A 89 12.94 16.68 26.64
CA TYR A 89 14.07 17.27 27.35
C TYR A 89 14.79 18.33 26.52
N GLU A 90 15.07 19.47 27.15
CA GLU A 90 15.93 20.52 26.61
C GLU A 90 17.11 20.75 27.55
N GLY A 91 18.31 20.86 26.98
CA GLY A 91 19.53 21.07 27.73
C GLY A 91 20.73 20.33 27.16
N PHE A 92 21.82 20.35 27.91
CA PHE A 92 23.06 19.68 27.52
C PHE A 92 22.98 18.18 27.77
N VAL A 93 23.47 17.42 26.78
CA VAL A 93 23.64 15.98 26.84
C VAL A 93 25.06 15.62 26.43
N LYS A 94 25.57 14.52 26.95
CA LYS A 94 26.83 13.92 26.53
C LYS A 94 26.55 12.65 25.74
N LEU A 95 27.35 12.45 24.69
CA LEU A 95 27.42 11.22 23.91
C LEU A 95 28.78 10.58 24.12
N LYS A 96 28.79 9.26 24.28
CA LYS A 96 29.99 8.43 24.28
C LYS A 96 29.90 7.48 23.10
N ALA A 97 30.89 7.54 22.22
CA ALA A 97 30.98 6.71 21.03
C ALA A 97 32.17 5.76 21.16
N SER A 98 31.88 4.45 21.11
CA SER A 98 32.89 3.39 21.11
C SER A 98 32.94 2.77 19.71
N PHE A 99 34.11 2.75 19.08
CA PHE A 99 34.33 2.28 17.71
C PHE A 99 35.19 1.02 17.70
N ILE A 100 34.87 0.12 16.78
CA ILE A 100 35.73 -1.00 16.37
C ILE A 100 36.14 -0.74 14.93
N THR A 101 37.45 -0.77 14.66
CA THR A 101 38.03 -0.74 13.31
C THR A 101 38.70 -2.08 13.01
N THR A 102 39.19 -2.25 11.78
CA THR A 102 39.98 -3.43 11.39
C THR A 102 41.30 -3.56 12.14
N GLU A 103 41.78 -2.49 12.76
CA GLU A 103 43.11 -2.41 13.37
C GLU A 103 43.06 -2.20 14.90
N ASP A 104 42.04 -1.50 15.41
CA ASP A 104 42.00 -0.99 16.78
C ASP A 104 40.57 -0.78 17.30
N SER A 105 40.45 -0.42 18.57
CA SER A 105 39.21 0.11 19.17
C SER A 105 39.44 1.49 19.78
N TYR A 106 38.44 2.36 19.72
CA TYR A 106 38.54 3.76 20.16
C TYR A 106 37.29 4.19 20.92
N GLU A 107 37.44 5.07 21.92
CA GLU A 107 36.33 5.74 22.57
C GLU A 107 36.48 7.27 22.46
N GLU A 108 35.37 7.97 22.29
CA GLU A 108 35.32 9.42 22.24
C GLU A 108 34.03 9.93 22.88
N GLU A 109 34.13 11.03 23.62
CA GLU A 109 32.97 11.73 24.17
C GLU A 109 32.77 13.08 23.51
N CYS A 110 31.52 13.45 23.27
CA CYS A 110 31.16 14.80 22.85
C CYS A 110 29.92 15.30 23.59
N GLY A 111 29.87 16.60 23.85
CA GLY A 111 28.71 17.26 24.43
C GLY A 111 27.96 18.06 23.37
N LEU A 112 26.63 18.05 23.43
CA LEU A 112 25.80 18.92 22.61
C LEU A 112 24.57 19.39 23.38
N HIS A 113 23.98 20.49 22.92
CA HIS A 113 22.72 21.00 23.45
C HIS A 113 21.54 20.51 22.58
N ILE A 114 20.51 19.98 23.23
CA ILE A 114 19.24 19.58 22.60
C ILE A 114 18.21 20.68 22.86
N GLY A 115 17.62 21.24 21.80
CA GLY A 115 16.49 22.17 21.89
C GLY A 115 15.27 21.68 21.10
N ARG A 116 14.12 22.35 21.25
CA ARG A 116 12.89 21.97 20.51
C ARG A 116 12.93 22.29 19.03
N LYS A 117 13.61 23.36 18.61
CA LYS A 117 13.60 23.86 17.21
C LYS A 117 12.19 24.01 16.59
N GLY A 118 11.18 24.31 17.41
CA GLY A 118 9.79 24.42 16.97
C GLY A 118 9.09 23.09 16.68
N VAL A 119 9.75 21.95 16.91
CA VAL A 119 9.14 20.62 16.80
C VAL A 119 8.18 20.41 17.97
N VAL A 120 7.00 19.87 17.66
CA VAL A 120 5.95 19.56 18.64
C VAL A 120 5.77 18.06 18.70
N PHE A 121 5.75 17.52 19.92
CA PHE A 121 5.43 16.12 20.18
C PHE A 121 4.06 16.02 20.85
N VAL A 122 3.27 15.04 20.40
CA VAL A 122 1.96 14.73 20.95
C VAL A 122 1.98 13.30 21.47
N ALA A 123 2.00 13.14 22.80
CA ALA A 123 2.15 11.83 23.44
C ALA A 123 1.32 11.62 24.72
N ASP A 124 0.47 12.59 25.11
CA ASP A 124 -0.45 12.43 26.25
C ASP A 124 -1.65 11.55 25.83
N TRP A 125 -1.40 10.24 25.78
CA TRP A 125 -2.38 9.25 25.34
C TRP A 125 -3.44 8.95 26.37
N LYS A 126 -3.09 8.98 27.66
CA LYS A 126 -4.03 8.67 28.73
C LYS A 126 -5.23 9.63 28.70
N ARG A 127 -4.98 10.93 28.68
CA ARG A 127 -6.04 11.95 28.65
C ARG A 127 -6.92 11.79 27.41
N ARG A 128 -6.31 11.57 26.24
CA ARG A 128 -6.99 11.50 24.94
C ARG A 128 -7.76 10.20 24.72
N ALA A 129 -7.30 9.09 25.29
CA ALA A 129 -8.02 7.81 25.23
C ALA A 129 -9.23 7.79 26.18
N GLU A 130 -9.18 8.57 27.27
CA GLU A 130 -10.25 8.63 28.27
C GLU A 130 -11.32 9.69 27.97
N ASN A 131 -10.97 10.78 27.27
CA ASN A 131 -11.86 11.91 27.05
C ASN A 131 -11.76 12.46 25.62
N ARG A 132 -12.89 12.94 25.10
CA ARG A 132 -13.00 13.74 23.87
C ARG A 132 -12.40 15.14 24.07
N PRO A 133 -12.13 15.90 22.99
CA PRO A 133 -11.56 17.25 23.08
C PRO A 133 -12.41 18.24 23.90
N ASP A 134 -13.72 18.08 23.89
CA ASP A 134 -14.70 18.85 24.68
C ASP A 134 -14.75 18.44 26.17
N GLY A 135 -14.02 17.39 26.56
CA GLY A 135 -13.98 16.86 27.91
C GLY A 135 -15.01 15.76 28.18
N GLU A 136 -15.83 15.37 27.20
CA GLU A 136 -16.76 14.25 27.39
C GLU A 136 -16.00 12.92 27.55
N PRO A 137 -16.32 12.11 28.58
CA PRO A 137 -15.64 10.84 28.79
C PRO A 137 -16.02 9.83 27.72
N ILE A 138 -15.03 9.14 27.17
CA ILE A 138 -15.24 8.03 26.24
C ILE A 138 -15.68 6.80 27.05
N PRO A 139 -16.70 6.04 26.63
CA PRO A 139 -17.09 4.80 27.33
C PRO A 139 -15.94 3.79 27.38
N GLU A 140 -15.66 3.20 28.54
CA GLU A 140 -14.49 2.35 28.78
C GLU A 140 -14.30 1.27 27.71
N GLN A 141 -15.39 0.62 27.31
CA GLN A 141 -15.42 -0.42 26.28
C GLN A 141 -15.03 0.07 24.88
N ARG A 142 -15.22 1.36 24.57
CA ARG A 142 -14.86 1.99 23.29
C ARG A 142 -13.55 2.78 23.35
N ARG A 143 -12.78 2.70 24.45
CA ARG A 143 -11.47 3.36 24.60
C ARG A 143 -10.36 2.59 23.92
N TRP A 144 -9.36 3.33 23.46
CA TRP A 144 -8.04 2.80 23.12
C TRP A 144 -7.29 2.34 24.38
N ASP A 145 -6.38 1.37 24.23
CA ASP A 145 -5.52 0.94 25.33
C ASP A 145 -4.25 1.79 25.38
N VAL A 146 -3.74 2.05 26.58
CA VAL A 146 -2.55 2.87 26.81
C VAL A 146 -1.59 2.07 27.67
N VAL A 147 -0.46 1.70 27.07
CA VAL A 147 0.55 0.85 27.71
C VAL A 147 1.85 1.61 27.97
N PRO A 148 2.68 1.20 28.93
CA PRO A 148 4.02 1.76 29.10
C PRO A 148 4.89 1.55 27.85
N ALA A 149 5.62 2.59 27.44
CA ALA A 149 6.58 2.57 26.33
C ALA A 149 7.70 3.59 26.61
N MET A 150 8.82 3.57 25.87
CA MET A 150 9.85 4.61 26.04
C MET A 150 9.56 5.83 25.14
N PRO A 151 9.63 7.07 25.66
CA PRO A 151 9.96 7.45 27.04
C PRO A 151 8.77 7.47 28.03
N GLY A 152 7.53 7.25 27.58
CA GLY A 152 6.33 7.30 28.45
C GLY A 152 5.29 6.20 28.21
N SER A 153 4.35 6.45 27.32
CA SER A 153 3.26 5.51 27.00
C SER A 153 3.05 5.39 25.49
N ALA A 154 2.45 4.29 25.06
CA ALA A 154 2.01 4.09 23.69
C ALA A 154 0.52 3.72 23.65
N LEU A 155 -0.15 4.20 22.62
CA LEU A 155 -1.52 3.87 22.25
C LEU A 155 -1.54 2.56 21.47
N CYS A 156 -2.45 1.64 21.81
CA CYS A 156 -2.67 0.41 21.04
C CYS A 156 -4.14 -0.06 21.10
N LEU A 157 -4.47 -1.07 20.29
CA LEU A 157 -5.77 -1.74 20.38
C LEU A 157 -5.81 -2.67 21.59
N LYS A 158 -6.98 -2.79 22.21
CA LYS A 158 -7.21 -3.75 23.30
C LYS A 158 -7.00 -5.19 22.81
N LYS A 159 -6.29 -5.98 23.60
CA LYS A 159 -5.98 -7.38 23.27
C LYS A 159 -7.19 -8.34 23.39
N LYS A 160 -8.27 -7.96 24.09
CA LYS A 160 -9.33 -8.89 24.51
C LYS A 160 -10.64 -8.85 23.72
N ASP A 161 -10.85 -7.86 22.87
CA ASP A 161 -12.11 -7.74 22.13
C ASP A 161 -11.94 -8.36 20.74
N LYS A 162 -12.13 -9.69 20.66
CA LYS A 162 -12.31 -10.38 19.37
C LYS A 162 -13.73 -10.19 18.82
N ASP A 163 -14.68 -9.83 19.68
CA ASP A 163 -16.12 -9.73 19.38
C ASP A 163 -16.72 -8.34 19.73
N GLY A 164 -15.88 -7.37 20.13
CA GLY A 164 -16.32 -6.03 20.53
C GLY A 164 -16.20 -5.00 19.41
N GLU A 165 -17.06 -3.98 19.41
CA GLU A 165 -16.97 -2.86 18.47
C GLU A 165 -15.60 -2.16 18.54
N PRO A 166 -15.04 -1.67 17.41
CA PRO A 166 -13.77 -0.97 17.41
C PRO A 166 -13.82 0.28 18.30
N PRO A 167 -12.67 0.71 18.86
CA PRO A 167 -12.62 1.93 19.66
C PRO A 167 -13.11 3.13 18.83
N LEU A 168 -13.68 4.12 19.50
CA LEU A 168 -14.07 5.36 18.82
C LEU A 168 -12.84 6.06 18.24
N PRO A 169 -12.98 6.78 17.11
CA PRO A 169 -11.90 7.59 16.55
C PRO A 169 -11.28 8.49 17.61
N LEU A 170 -9.96 8.44 17.73
CA LEU A 170 -9.19 9.28 18.63
C LEU A 170 -9.08 10.68 18.02
N GLN A 171 -9.54 11.70 18.75
CA GLN A 171 -9.48 13.09 18.31
C GLN A 171 -8.32 13.80 19.03
N ILE A 172 -7.36 14.30 18.24
CA ILE A 172 -6.13 14.91 18.71
C ILE A 172 -6.07 16.37 18.23
N PRO A 173 -6.42 17.33 19.08
CA PRO A 173 -6.21 18.74 18.78
C PRO A 173 -4.72 19.00 18.51
N LEU A 174 -4.41 19.63 17.39
CA LEU A 174 -3.05 19.93 16.99
C LEU A 174 -2.68 21.34 17.49
N PRO A 175 -1.70 21.47 18.41
CA PRO A 175 -1.40 22.76 19.05
C PRO A 175 -0.41 23.58 18.20
N ALA A 176 -0.64 23.65 16.89
CA ALA A 176 0.28 24.24 15.94
C ALA A 176 -0.44 24.82 14.72
N GLU A 177 0.00 26.00 14.27
CA GLU A 177 -0.49 26.65 13.06
C GLU A 177 0.66 26.86 12.08
N GLY A 178 0.42 26.64 10.79
CA GLY A 178 1.41 26.75 9.74
C GLY A 178 1.68 25.44 9.03
N LEU A 179 2.80 25.35 8.33
CA LEU A 179 3.13 24.17 7.52
C LEU A 179 3.99 23.19 8.33
N TYR A 180 3.60 21.93 8.39
CA TYR A 180 4.29 20.89 9.15
C TYR A 180 4.42 19.58 8.37
N ASP A 181 5.58 18.93 8.52
CA ASP A 181 5.77 17.50 8.22
C ASP A 181 5.33 16.69 9.45
N ILE A 182 4.45 15.71 9.23
CA ILE A 182 3.84 14.91 10.29
C ILE A 182 4.43 13.50 10.26
N TYR A 183 4.91 13.06 11.42
CA TYR A 183 5.49 11.73 11.62
C TYR A 183 4.79 10.99 12.76
N PHE A 184 4.70 9.66 12.61
CA PHE A 184 4.24 8.76 13.67
C PHE A 184 5.42 8.00 14.27
N GLY A 185 5.67 8.20 15.56
CA GLY A 185 6.66 7.45 16.32
C GLY A 185 6.06 6.17 16.88
N ILE A 186 6.56 5.02 16.47
CA ILE A 186 6.02 3.69 16.76
C ILE A 186 7.02 2.93 17.62
N ALA A 187 6.66 2.58 18.86
CA ALA A 187 7.55 1.83 19.76
C ALA A 187 7.86 0.43 19.23
N LYS A 188 6.85 -0.27 18.71
CA LYS A 188 6.94 -1.62 18.15
C LYS A 188 5.71 -1.95 17.32
N GLY A 189 5.82 -2.91 16.40
CA GLY A 189 4.74 -3.25 15.48
C GLY A 189 4.65 -2.27 14.31
N GLY A 190 3.76 -2.55 13.37
CA GLY A 190 3.44 -1.61 12.28
C GLY A 190 2.48 -0.52 12.76
N LEU A 191 2.14 0.43 11.90
CA LEU A 191 0.99 1.29 12.11
C LEU A 191 0.03 1.10 10.93
N ARG A 192 -1.18 0.65 11.24
CA ARG A 192 -2.31 0.52 10.32
C ARG A 192 -3.52 1.16 10.93
N CYS A 193 -3.98 2.24 10.31
CA CYS A 193 -5.09 3.03 10.81
C CYS A 193 -5.72 3.87 9.70
N LEU A 194 -6.89 4.43 9.98
CA LEU A 194 -7.48 5.50 9.20
C LEU A 194 -7.09 6.82 9.85
N VAL A 195 -6.65 7.78 9.05
CA VAL A 195 -6.22 9.10 9.49
C VAL A 195 -6.80 10.21 8.63
N LYS A 196 -7.17 11.32 9.27
CA LYS A 196 -7.56 12.58 8.61
C LYS A 196 -7.23 13.79 9.49
N ILE A 197 -7.21 14.98 8.88
CA ILE A 197 -7.13 16.26 9.58
C ILE A 197 -8.35 17.10 9.22
N GLY A 198 -9.07 17.59 10.23
CA GLY A 198 -10.26 18.41 10.05
C GLY A 198 -11.33 17.72 9.20
N ASP A 199 -11.77 18.42 8.16
CA ASP A 199 -12.84 17.97 7.24
C ASP A 199 -12.33 17.13 6.07
N GLU A 200 -11.02 16.79 6.03
CA GLU A 200 -10.48 15.90 5.00
C GLU A 200 -11.12 14.51 5.07
N PRO A 201 -11.30 13.80 3.94
CA PRO A 201 -11.68 12.40 3.97
C PRO A 201 -10.60 11.55 4.63
N TYR A 202 -11.02 10.50 5.35
CA TYR A 202 -10.09 9.50 5.88
C TYR A 202 -9.23 8.90 4.76
N SER A 203 -7.95 8.74 5.06
CA SER A 203 -7.03 7.93 4.28
C SER A 203 -6.50 6.78 5.12
N ARG A 204 -6.28 5.63 4.50
CA ARG A 204 -5.51 4.58 5.16
C ARG A 204 -4.06 5.02 5.28
N PHE A 205 -3.50 4.76 6.44
CA PHE A 205 -2.07 4.78 6.66
C PHE A 205 -1.59 3.34 6.81
N GLU A 206 -0.76 2.89 5.88
CA GLU A 206 -0.13 1.57 5.96
C GLU A 206 1.39 1.71 5.95
N GLY A 207 2.00 1.52 7.13
CA GLY A 207 3.45 1.60 7.30
C GLY A 207 4.24 0.50 6.58
N ASN A 208 3.63 -0.66 6.33
CA ASN A 208 3.97 -1.67 5.31
C ASN A 208 2.87 -2.76 5.26
N GLY A 209 2.82 -3.53 4.17
CA GLY A 209 1.82 -4.58 3.95
C GLY A 209 2.11 -5.90 4.67
N SER A 210 1.04 -6.64 4.98
CA SER A 210 0.98 -8.06 5.40
C SER A 210 1.94 -8.57 6.51
N ARG A 211 1.38 -9.33 7.47
CA ARG A 211 2.05 -9.95 8.65
C ARG A 211 3.26 -10.85 8.34
N TYR A 212 3.49 -11.21 7.07
CA TYR A 212 4.50 -12.20 6.64
C TYR A 212 5.70 -11.60 5.92
N THR A 213 5.88 -10.28 5.98
CA THR A 213 6.88 -9.58 5.18
C THR A 213 7.87 -8.80 6.03
N ALA A 214 9.04 -8.53 5.45
CA ALA A 214 9.99 -7.60 6.06
C ALA A 214 9.39 -6.19 6.01
N GLY A 215 9.28 -5.54 7.18
CA GLY A 215 8.62 -4.25 7.33
C GLY A 215 8.98 -3.58 8.66
N PRO A 216 8.46 -2.37 8.94
CA PRO A 216 8.64 -1.71 10.23
C PRO A 216 8.01 -2.51 11.38
N GLU A 217 7.17 -3.51 11.11
CA GLU A 217 6.48 -4.30 12.12
C GLU A 217 7.41 -5.03 13.09
N GLY A 218 8.56 -5.49 12.59
CA GLY A 218 9.58 -6.14 13.41
C GLY A 218 10.54 -5.15 14.10
N LYS A 219 10.47 -3.87 13.76
CA LYS A 219 11.44 -2.85 14.17
C LYS A 219 10.96 -2.08 15.40
N TYR A 220 11.88 -1.76 16.30
CA TYR A 220 11.60 -0.92 17.46
C TYR A 220 11.81 0.57 17.16
N ASN A 221 11.01 1.41 17.81
CA ASN A 221 11.10 2.88 17.82
C ASN A 221 11.29 3.52 16.43
N VAL A 222 10.46 3.11 15.48
CA VAL A 222 10.46 3.64 14.11
C VAL A 222 9.70 4.96 14.05
N GLU A 223 10.23 5.95 13.34
CA GLU A 223 9.46 7.13 12.94
C GLU A 223 9.04 6.97 11.48
N LEU A 224 7.74 6.95 11.23
CA LEU A 224 7.18 6.90 9.87
C LEU A 224 6.67 8.28 9.47
N TYR A 225 7.11 8.76 8.30
CA TYR A 225 6.55 9.96 7.67
C TYR A 225 5.14 9.65 7.17
N TRP A 226 4.20 10.57 7.40
CA TRP A 226 2.86 10.46 6.83
C TRP A 226 2.64 11.49 5.72
N ALA A 227 2.66 12.77 6.07
CA ALA A 227 2.26 13.82 5.15
C ALA A 227 2.78 15.20 5.59
N ARG A 228 2.89 16.10 4.61
CA ARG A 228 3.01 17.53 4.83
C ARG A 228 1.63 18.17 4.81
N ARG A 229 1.30 18.96 5.82
CA ARG A 229 0.00 19.63 5.93
C ARG A 229 0.15 21.06 6.44
N ARG A 230 -0.70 21.94 5.91
CA ARG A 230 -0.88 23.28 6.45
C ARG A 230 -1.98 23.20 7.51
N LEU A 231 -1.56 23.30 8.77
CA LEU A 231 -2.43 23.28 9.94
C LEU A 231 -2.99 24.68 10.20
N ARG A 232 -4.27 24.74 10.54
CA ARG A 232 -5.02 25.92 10.97
C ARG A 232 -5.33 25.82 12.45
N ASP A 233 -5.63 26.95 13.07
CA ASP A 233 -6.12 26.95 14.43
C ASP A 233 -7.40 26.11 14.54
N GLY A 234 -7.46 25.25 15.56
CA GLY A 234 -8.56 24.31 15.77
C GLY A 234 -8.49 23.01 14.94
N ASP A 235 -7.49 22.82 14.08
CA ASP A 235 -7.35 21.55 13.34
C ASP A 235 -7.17 20.37 14.31
N CYS A 236 -7.88 19.29 14.01
CA CYS A 236 -7.86 18.06 14.79
C CYS A 236 -7.41 16.90 13.90
N LEU A 237 -6.36 16.20 14.33
CA LEU A 237 -5.99 14.91 13.76
C LEU A 237 -6.91 13.84 14.34
N GLU A 238 -7.61 13.10 13.48
CA GLU A 238 -8.41 11.95 13.88
C GLU A 238 -7.71 10.67 13.46
N ILE A 239 -7.58 9.73 14.42
CA ILE A 239 -7.02 8.39 14.20
C ILE A 239 -8.09 7.35 14.54
N ALA A 240 -8.53 6.59 13.54
CA ALA A 240 -9.48 5.51 13.72
C ALA A 240 -8.84 4.14 13.47
N ALA A 241 -9.29 3.13 14.21
CA ALA A 241 -8.87 1.75 13.99
C ALA A 241 -9.42 1.25 12.64
N THR A 242 -8.60 0.49 11.91
CA THR A 242 -9.12 -0.35 10.82
C THR A 242 -9.88 -1.55 11.39
N HIS A 243 -10.75 -2.16 10.60
CA HIS A 243 -11.47 -3.36 11.04
C HIS A 243 -10.50 -4.49 11.36
N ARG A 244 -10.81 -5.24 12.43
CA ARG A 244 -9.97 -6.31 12.92
C ARG A 244 -10.42 -7.61 12.26
N THR A 245 -9.58 -8.20 11.42
CA THR A 245 -9.88 -9.55 10.90
C THR A 245 -9.85 -10.58 12.03
N PRO A 246 -10.66 -11.66 11.98
CA PRO A 246 -10.72 -12.68 13.03
C PRO A 246 -9.37 -13.30 13.43
N GLY A 247 -8.38 -13.29 12.53
CA GLY A 247 -7.03 -13.78 12.80
C GLY A 247 -6.05 -12.75 13.39
N GLY A 248 -6.50 -11.52 13.64
CA GLY A 248 -5.69 -10.44 14.22
C GLY A 248 -4.54 -9.99 13.31
N HIS A 249 -4.70 -10.11 12.00
CA HIS A 249 -3.60 -9.94 11.02
C HIS A 249 -3.26 -8.47 10.69
N HIS A 250 -4.03 -7.51 11.24
CA HIS A 250 -3.90 -6.08 10.98
C HIS A 250 -3.95 -5.28 12.28
N ASP A 251 -3.01 -5.54 13.20
CA ASP A 251 -2.94 -4.79 14.45
C ASP A 251 -2.37 -3.37 14.21
N PHE A 252 -2.99 -2.37 14.86
CA PHE A 252 -2.58 -0.96 14.88
C PHE A 252 -1.14 -0.70 15.35
N GLY A 253 -0.51 -1.67 16.02
CA GLY A 253 0.78 -1.54 16.69
C GLY A 253 0.74 -0.65 17.93
N TYR A 254 1.86 0.04 18.20
CA TYR A 254 2.08 0.82 19.42
C TYR A 254 2.57 2.24 19.09
N LEU A 255 1.63 3.18 18.97
CA LEU A 255 1.92 4.58 18.67
C LEU A 255 2.40 5.31 19.92
N SER A 256 3.66 5.71 19.96
CA SER A 256 4.29 6.40 21.09
C SER A 256 4.09 7.92 21.04
N TYR A 257 4.14 8.53 19.86
CA TYR A 257 3.96 9.97 19.69
C TYR A 257 3.58 10.33 18.25
N VAL A 258 2.91 11.47 18.06
CA VAL A 258 2.89 12.21 16.78
C VAL A 258 3.92 13.32 16.86
N LYS A 259 4.77 13.45 15.86
CA LYS A 259 5.78 14.52 15.76
C LYS A 259 5.40 15.46 14.62
N LEU A 260 5.31 16.75 14.93
CA LEU A 260 5.09 17.82 13.96
C LEU A 260 6.39 18.60 13.80
N VAL A 261 6.97 18.57 12.59
CA VAL A 261 8.20 19.29 12.26
C VAL A 261 7.86 20.51 11.40
N PRO A 262 8.15 21.74 11.85
CA PRO A 262 7.78 22.94 11.11
C PRO A 262 8.54 23.04 9.79
N CYS A 263 7.83 23.40 8.73
CA CYS A 263 8.36 23.55 7.38
C CYS A 263 8.24 25.02 6.94
N ARG A 264 9.30 25.57 6.34
CA ARG A 264 9.32 26.97 5.87
C ARG A 264 8.95 27.12 4.40
N GLU A 265 9.11 26.07 3.61
CA GLU A 265 8.92 26.06 2.17
C GLU A 265 7.82 25.06 1.78
N PRO A 266 6.66 25.52 1.28
CA PRO A 266 5.56 24.65 0.83
C PRO A 266 5.99 23.59 -0.16
N ASP A 267 6.77 24.00 -1.17
CA ASP A 267 7.10 23.18 -2.33
C ASP A 267 8.37 22.32 -2.14
N ALA A 268 9.07 22.48 -1.02
CA ALA A 268 10.28 21.71 -0.76
C ALA A 268 9.93 20.24 -0.55
N VAL A 269 10.55 19.33 -1.29
CA VAL A 269 10.33 17.89 -1.06
C VAL A 269 10.87 17.52 0.33
N PRO A 270 10.10 16.86 1.21
CA PRO A 270 10.58 16.51 2.55
C PRO A 270 11.84 15.67 2.44
N VAL A 271 12.90 16.03 3.18
CA VAL A 271 14.26 15.46 3.08
C VAL A 271 14.27 13.93 3.27
N HIS A 272 13.33 13.42 4.07
CA HIS A 272 13.19 12.00 4.40
C HIS A 272 12.08 11.28 3.62
N SER A 273 11.52 11.93 2.59
CA SER A 273 10.53 11.30 1.73
C SER A 273 11.19 10.54 0.59
N SER A 274 10.49 9.51 0.11
CA SER A 274 10.85 8.76 -1.09
C SER A 274 11.09 9.66 -2.31
N ALA A 275 10.27 10.69 -2.46
CA ALA A 275 10.39 11.65 -3.56
C ALA A 275 11.69 12.45 -3.49
N ALA A 276 12.21 12.77 -2.31
CA ALA A 276 13.48 13.48 -2.17
C ALA A 276 14.66 12.58 -2.51
N GLN A 277 14.60 11.32 -2.07
CA GLN A 277 15.71 10.37 -2.23
C GLN A 277 15.78 9.79 -3.64
N TYR A 278 14.64 9.44 -4.21
CA TYR A 278 14.57 8.73 -5.49
C TYR A 278 14.12 9.62 -6.64
N GLY A 279 13.44 10.75 -6.37
CA GLY A 279 12.82 11.59 -7.40
C GLY A 279 11.39 11.16 -7.75
N ARG A 280 10.54 12.13 -8.13
CA ARG A 280 9.19 11.85 -8.65
C ARG A 280 9.27 11.50 -10.14
N ARG A 281 8.52 10.49 -10.58
CA ARG A 281 8.37 10.18 -12.01
C ARG A 281 7.02 10.71 -12.48
N GLN A 282 6.99 11.27 -13.68
CA GLN A 282 5.75 11.58 -14.36
C GLN A 282 5.29 10.34 -15.11
N ILE A 283 4.07 9.89 -14.81
CA ILE A 283 3.42 8.78 -15.51
C ILE A 283 2.23 9.39 -16.24
N ASP A 284 2.32 9.50 -17.56
CA ASP A 284 1.29 10.18 -18.36
C ASP A 284 -0.02 9.38 -18.46
N ASP A 285 0.06 8.05 -18.44
CA ASP A 285 -1.08 7.16 -18.50
C ASP A 285 -1.01 6.11 -17.38
N LEU A 286 -1.46 6.51 -16.19
CA LEU A 286 -1.52 5.67 -14.99
C LEU A 286 -2.89 5.00 -14.86
N ILE A 287 -2.89 3.67 -14.80
CA ILE A 287 -4.07 2.85 -14.52
C ILE A 287 -3.90 2.17 -13.16
N LEU A 288 -4.83 2.39 -12.25
CA LEU A 288 -4.82 1.78 -10.92
C LEU A 288 -5.91 0.72 -10.81
N TYR A 289 -5.51 -0.53 -10.59
CA TYR A 289 -6.45 -1.61 -10.31
C TYR A 289 -6.68 -1.78 -8.81
N TYR A 290 -7.92 -2.06 -8.42
CA TYR A 290 -8.22 -2.48 -7.06
C TYR A 290 -9.23 -3.64 -7.00
N GLU A 291 -9.15 -4.38 -5.89
CA GLU A 291 -10.07 -5.46 -5.54
C GLU A 291 -10.94 -5.01 -4.35
N PRO A 292 -12.25 -4.74 -4.55
CA PRO A 292 -13.13 -4.28 -3.48
C PRO A 292 -13.24 -5.26 -2.30
N LEU A 293 -13.15 -6.57 -2.56
CA LEU A 293 -13.17 -7.61 -1.52
C LEU A 293 -12.02 -7.44 -0.53
N SER A 294 -10.83 -7.08 -1.00
CA SER A 294 -9.67 -6.83 -0.13
C SER A 294 -9.94 -5.66 0.82
N TYR A 295 -10.66 -4.63 0.37
CA TYR A 295 -11.05 -3.50 1.22
C TYR A 295 -12.14 -3.83 2.23
N ALA A 296 -13.08 -4.70 1.89
CA ALA A 296 -14.08 -5.16 2.85
C ALA A 296 -13.43 -5.89 4.02
N VAL A 297 -12.50 -6.79 3.71
CA VAL A 297 -11.81 -7.65 4.69
C VAL A 297 -10.74 -6.88 5.47
N ILE A 298 -9.90 -6.09 4.80
CA ILE A 298 -8.76 -5.40 5.43
C ILE A 298 -9.16 -4.03 5.99
N GLY A 299 -9.97 -3.30 5.24
CA GLY A 299 -10.33 -1.92 5.54
C GLY A 299 -11.62 -1.76 6.36
N GLY A 300 -12.44 -2.81 6.48
CA GLY A 300 -13.75 -2.72 7.12
C GLY A 300 -14.76 -1.90 6.33
N ILE A 301 -14.58 -1.82 5.02
CA ILE A 301 -15.43 -1.05 4.14
C ILE A 301 -16.63 -1.91 3.76
N HIS A 302 -17.78 -1.60 4.34
CA HIS A 302 -18.98 -2.44 4.24
C HIS A 302 -20.17 -1.74 3.57
N ASP A 303 -19.99 -0.50 3.12
CA ASP A 303 -21.04 0.31 2.48
C ASP A 303 -20.47 1.27 1.42
N ALA A 304 -21.37 1.87 0.65
CA ALA A 304 -21.02 2.80 -0.42
C ALA A 304 -20.30 4.07 0.08
N ASP A 305 -20.69 4.60 1.24
CA ASP A 305 -20.14 5.85 1.77
C ASP A 305 -18.67 5.69 2.16
N THR A 306 -18.38 4.65 2.94
CA THR A 306 -17.02 4.29 3.36
C THR A 306 -16.15 3.90 2.16
N MET A 307 -16.70 3.16 1.18
CA MET A 307 -15.96 2.81 -0.04
C MET A 307 -15.56 4.06 -0.83
N ASN A 308 -16.51 4.94 -1.06
CA ASN A 308 -16.28 6.13 -1.87
C ASN A 308 -15.36 7.12 -1.16
N ARG A 309 -15.65 7.46 0.10
CA ARG A 309 -14.93 8.49 0.85
C ARG A 309 -13.54 8.05 1.30
N HIS A 310 -13.30 6.76 1.47
CA HIS A 310 -11.99 6.27 1.94
C HIS A 310 -11.19 5.70 0.77
N MET A 311 -11.71 4.69 0.07
CA MET A 311 -10.95 3.98 -0.95
C MET A 311 -10.84 4.78 -2.25
N LEU A 312 -11.95 5.28 -2.81
CA LEU A 312 -11.85 6.01 -4.09
C LEU A 312 -11.12 7.34 -3.93
N GLU A 313 -11.34 8.08 -2.85
CA GLU A 313 -10.58 9.30 -2.57
C GLU A 313 -9.07 9.02 -2.41
N GLU A 314 -8.67 7.88 -1.84
CA GLU A 314 -7.26 7.46 -1.78
C GLU A 314 -6.65 7.30 -3.19
N PHE A 315 -7.40 6.72 -4.12
CA PHE A 315 -6.96 6.51 -5.51
C PHE A 315 -6.92 7.83 -6.29
N LEU A 316 -7.97 8.65 -6.14
CA LEU A 316 -8.10 9.94 -6.82
C LEU A 316 -6.98 10.91 -6.43
N ARG A 317 -6.43 10.82 -5.22
CA ARG A 317 -5.28 11.65 -4.77
C ARG A 317 -4.03 11.46 -5.62
N VAL A 318 -3.84 10.28 -6.22
CA VAL A 318 -2.71 10.00 -7.11
C VAL A 318 -2.96 10.52 -8.53
N ARG A 319 -4.18 10.98 -8.83
CA ARG A 319 -4.65 11.48 -10.13
C ARG A 319 -4.42 10.48 -11.28
N PRO A 320 -4.91 9.24 -11.15
CA PRO A 320 -4.82 8.27 -12.23
C PRO A 320 -5.68 8.70 -13.43
N ARG A 321 -5.30 8.26 -14.62
CA ARG A 321 -6.14 8.42 -15.82
C ARG A 321 -7.35 7.48 -15.76
N GLU A 322 -7.15 6.29 -15.18
CA GLU A 322 -8.14 5.24 -15.10
C GLU A 322 -8.04 4.45 -13.80
N ILE A 323 -9.20 4.11 -13.24
CA ILE A 323 -9.32 3.17 -12.13
C ILE A 323 -10.06 1.93 -12.65
N ALA A 324 -9.39 0.78 -12.59
CA ALA A 324 -9.92 -0.51 -13.01
C ALA A 324 -10.45 -1.28 -11.79
N CYS A 325 -11.77 -1.40 -11.67
CA CYS A 325 -12.43 -2.06 -10.54
C CYS A 325 -12.63 -3.55 -10.83
N GLN A 326 -12.12 -4.44 -9.96
CA GLN A 326 -12.49 -5.85 -10.05
C GLN A 326 -13.99 -6.03 -9.80
N THR A 327 -14.71 -6.36 -10.86
CA THR A 327 -16.16 -6.46 -10.84
C THR A 327 -16.64 -7.91 -10.71
N ALA A 328 -15.92 -8.83 -11.36
CA ALA A 328 -16.22 -10.25 -11.34
C ALA A 328 -14.99 -11.12 -11.61
N ARG A 329 -15.09 -12.40 -11.25
CA ARG A 329 -14.21 -13.46 -11.75
C ARG A 329 -15.09 -14.54 -12.35
N ILE A 330 -14.74 -15.06 -13.53
CA ILE A 330 -15.51 -16.11 -14.19
C ILE A 330 -15.49 -17.36 -13.31
N GLY A 331 -16.68 -17.74 -12.81
CA GLY A 331 -16.90 -18.86 -11.88
C GLY A 331 -16.97 -18.49 -10.41
N SER A 332 -16.89 -17.20 -10.05
CA SER A 332 -17.14 -16.74 -8.68
C SER A 332 -18.44 -15.93 -8.57
N LYS A 333 -18.96 -15.85 -7.35
CA LYS A 333 -19.98 -14.87 -6.98
C LYS A 333 -19.48 -13.44 -7.21
N VAL A 334 -20.42 -12.49 -7.27
CA VAL A 334 -20.14 -11.08 -7.60
C VAL A 334 -20.64 -10.09 -6.54
N LEU A 335 -20.02 -8.90 -6.54
CA LEU A 335 -20.35 -7.80 -5.63
C LEU A 335 -21.27 -6.75 -6.26
N HIS A 336 -21.37 -6.70 -7.58
CA HIS A 336 -22.33 -5.83 -8.27
C HIS A 336 -23.70 -6.51 -8.34
N ARG A 337 -24.76 -5.74 -8.62
CA ARG A 337 -26.09 -6.32 -8.80
C ARG A 337 -26.15 -6.97 -10.18
N SER A 338 -26.17 -8.31 -10.18
CA SER A 338 -26.28 -9.13 -11.38
C SER A 338 -27.65 -9.80 -11.43
N GLU A 339 -28.22 -9.91 -12.64
CA GLU A 339 -29.43 -10.72 -12.87
C GLU A 339 -29.05 -12.18 -13.16
N PHE A 340 -27.82 -12.41 -13.62
CA PHE A 340 -27.33 -13.72 -14.02
C PHE A 340 -26.56 -14.45 -12.92
N LEU A 341 -25.70 -13.76 -12.16
CA LEU A 341 -24.80 -14.36 -11.18
C LEU A 341 -25.27 -14.21 -9.74
N GLU A 342 -24.95 -15.21 -8.91
CA GLU A 342 -25.18 -15.14 -7.48
C GLU A 342 -24.31 -14.06 -6.80
N SER A 343 -24.91 -13.34 -5.85
CA SER A 343 -24.18 -12.44 -4.95
C SER A 343 -23.76 -13.16 -3.67
N TYR A 344 -22.85 -12.55 -2.93
CA TYR A 344 -22.37 -13.10 -1.67
C TYR A 344 -23.43 -13.01 -0.57
N ASP A 345 -23.76 -14.14 0.02
CA ASP A 345 -24.89 -14.34 0.93
C ASP A 345 -24.52 -15.03 2.25
N MET A 346 -23.32 -15.60 2.34
CA MET A 346 -22.85 -16.37 3.50
C MET A 346 -21.38 -16.07 3.81
N ALA A 347 -21.03 -16.13 5.10
CA ALA A 347 -19.63 -16.08 5.54
C ALA A 347 -18.79 -17.15 4.85
N ALA A 348 -17.54 -16.83 4.55
CA ALA A 348 -16.73 -17.56 3.59
C ALA A 348 -15.27 -17.46 3.98
N LYS A 349 -14.53 -18.47 3.55
CA LYS A 349 -13.13 -18.62 3.88
C LYS A 349 -12.29 -17.74 2.95
N ALA A 350 -11.53 -16.80 3.51
CA ALA A 350 -10.56 -15.99 2.79
C ALA A 350 -9.25 -16.77 2.54
N ASP A 351 -8.35 -16.20 1.75
CA ASP A 351 -7.06 -16.81 1.37
C ASP A 351 -6.12 -17.03 2.57
N ASP A 352 -6.28 -16.26 3.65
CA ASP A 352 -5.56 -16.44 4.92
C ASP A 352 -6.17 -17.53 5.83
N ASN A 353 -7.14 -18.28 5.30
CA ASN A 353 -7.94 -19.29 5.99
C ASN A 353 -8.89 -18.75 7.08
N THR A 354 -9.07 -17.43 7.21
CA THR A 354 -10.08 -16.87 8.12
C THR A 354 -11.47 -16.97 7.51
N VAL A 355 -12.49 -17.14 8.35
CA VAL A 355 -13.90 -17.05 7.93
C VAL A 355 -14.42 -15.69 8.37
N ASN A 356 -14.88 -14.87 7.43
CA ASN A 356 -15.48 -13.57 7.71
C ASN A 356 -16.76 -13.39 6.86
N ASP A 357 -17.59 -12.41 7.23
CA ASP A 357 -18.85 -12.06 6.57
C ASP A 357 -18.79 -10.67 5.91
N ASP A 358 -17.60 -10.07 5.83
CA ASP A 358 -17.44 -8.67 5.40
C ASP A 358 -17.81 -8.45 3.94
N PHE A 359 -17.55 -9.43 3.07
CA PHE A 359 -17.96 -9.38 1.68
C PHE A 359 -19.48 -9.55 1.52
N VAL A 360 -20.18 -10.20 2.47
CA VAL A 360 -21.65 -10.24 2.50
C VAL A 360 -22.20 -8.86 2.84
N LYS A 361 -21.64 -8.22 3.88
CA LYS A 361 -22.03 -6.85 4.27
C LYS A 361 -21.85 -5.89 3.10
N LEU A 362 -20.69 -5.95 2.43
CA LEU A 362 -20.43 -5.11 1.26
C LEU A 362 -21.42 -5.38 0.13
N ALA A 363 -21.64 -6.65 -0.24
CA ALA A 363 -22.56 -7.01 -1.33
C ALA A 363 -24.01 -6.57 -1.06
N GLN A 364 -24.48 -6.64 0.19
CA GLN A 364 -25.83 -6.24 0.57
C GLN A 364 -26.03 -4.73 0.58
N ASN A 365 -24.99 -3.97 0.97
CA ASN A 365 -25.10 -2.53 1.20
C ASN A 365 -24.53 -1.67 0.07
N CYS A 366 -23.83 -2.24 -0.91
CA CYS A 366 -23.14 -1.50 -1.95
C CYS A 366 -23.16 -2.24 -3.29
N ASP A 367 -23.72 -1.61 -4.31
CA ASP A 367 -23.44 -1.98 -5.69
C ASP A 367 -22.13 -1.31 -6.12
N ILE A 368 -21.03 -2.05 -5.95
CA ILE A 368 -19.67 -1.49 -6.07
C ILE A 368 -19.44 -0.70 -7.35
N LEU A 369 -20.00 -1.16 -8.47
CA LEU A 369 -19.74 -0.58 -9.78
C LEU A 369 -20.61 0.64 -10.00
N ARG A 370 -21.90 0.54 -9.64
CA ARG A 370 -22.83 1.67 -9.73
C ARG A 370 -22.41 2.83 -8.84
N GLU A 371 -22.00 2.55 -7.60
CA GLU A 371 -21.56 3.55 -6.63
C GLU A 371 -20.25 4.19 -7.06
N THR A 372 -19.27 3.39 -7.52
CA THR A 372 -18.00 3.92 -8.04
C THR A 372 -18.22 4.83 -9.25
N LEU A 373 -19.07 4.42 -10.20
CA LEU A 373 -19.41 5.24 -11.35
C LEU A 373 -20.09 6.55 -10.95
N GLN A 374 -21.06 6.50 -10.03
CA GLN A 374 -21.74 7.71 -9.55
C GLN A 374 -20.77 8.66 -8.84
N TYR A 375 -19.87 8.11 -8.03
CA TYR A 375 -18.88 8.91 -7.31
C TYR A 375 -17.83 9.50 -8.26
N ALA A 376 -17.43 8.79 -9.30
CA ALA A 376 -16.46 9.30 -10.28
C ALA A 376 -17.05 10.35 -11.26
N ARG A 377 -18.37 10.48 -11.37
CA ARG A 377 -19.01 11.43 -12.31
C ARG A 377 -18.52 12.86 -12.10
N GLY A 378 -18.13 13.50 -13.20
CA GLY A 378 -17.64 14.88 -13.20
C GLY A 378 -16.21 15.05 -12.71
N ARG A 379 -15.54 13.97 -12.30
CA ARG A 379 -14.10 13.94 -12.02
C ARG A 379 -13.35 13.52 -13.29
N ASP A 380 -12.12 13.99 -13.44
CA ASP A 380 -11.25 13.66 -14.57
C ASP A 380 -10.59 12.28 -14.37
N VAL A 381 -11.40 11.23 -14.34
CA VAL A 381 -10.95 9.83 -14.21
C VAL A 381 -11.90 8.91 -14.96
N ARG A 382 -11.34 7.88 -15.59
CA ARG A 382 -12.12 6.82 -16.23
C ARG A 382 -12.33 5.66 -15.28
N ILE A 383 -13.52 5.07 -15.30
CA ILE A 383 -13.84 3.86 -14.54
C ILE A 383 -14.05 2.70 -15.51
N THR A 384 -13.24 1.67 -15.36
CA THR A 384 -13.34 0.44 -16.16
C THR A 384 -13.64 -0.76 -15.28
N SER A 385 -14.40 -1.70 -15.84
CA SER A 385 -14.65 -2.98 -15.20
C SER A 385 -13.52 -3.94 -15.52
N CYS A 386 -12.89 -4.51 -14.50
CA CYS A 386 -11.88 -5.55 -14.64
C CYS A 386 -12.48 -6.92 -14.30
N ILE A 387 -12.40 -7.85 -15.25
CA ILE A 387 -13.01 -9.17 -15.17
C ILE A 387 -11.91 -10.23 -15.17
N GLY A 388 -11.78 -10.98 -14.07
CA GLY A 388 -10.86 -12.10 -13.98
C GLY A 388 -11.36 -13.25 -14.84
N MET A 389 -10.65 -13.60 -15.91
CA MET A 389 -11.18 -14.51 -16.93
C MET A 389 -11.23 -15.98 -16.50
N ASN A 390 -10.60 -16.39 -15.39
CA ASN A 390 -10.71 -17.78 -14.94
C ASN A 390 -10.47 -17.94 -13.42
N ARG A 391 -11.52 -18.10 -12.61
CA ARG A 391 -11.34 -18.49 -11.21
C ARG A 391 -12.60 -19.12 -10.61
N PRO A 392 -12.87 -20.42 -10.86
CA PRO A 392 -14.07 -21.08 -10.36
C PRO A 392 -14.11 -21.33 -8.84
N TYR A 393 -12.97 -21.25 -8.13
CA TYR A 393 -12.92 -21.47 -6.67
C TYR A 393 -13.48 -22.83 -6.20
N LEU A 394 -13.33 -23.92 -6.96
CA LEU A 394 -13.94 -25.23 -6.64
C LEU A 394 -13.70 -25.73 -5.19
N TRP A 395 -12.56 -25.35 -4.58
CA TRP A 395 -12.20 -25.67 -3.19
C TRP A 395 -12.92 -24.82 -2.14
N ASN A 396 -13.68 -23.80 -2.54
CA ASN A 396 -14.38 -22.84 -1.70
C ASN A 396 -15.83 -22.63 -2.18
N PRO A 397 -16.76 -23.54 -1.83
CA PRO A 397 -18.14 -23.51 -2.32
C PRO A 397 -18.89 -22.21 -2.00
N THR A 398 -18.49 -21.50 -0.95
CA THR A 398 -19.08 -20.21 -0.56
C THR A 398 -18.71 -19.07 -1.51
N PHE A 399 -17.56 -19.18 -2.21
CA PHE A 399 -17.13 -18.24 -3.27
C PHE A 399 -17.54 -18.70 -4.67
N SER A 400 -17.63 -20.00 -4.91
CA SER A 400 -18.00 -20.55 -6.22
C SER A 400 -19.41 -20.17 -6.60
N GLU A 401 -19.57 -19.79 -7.86
CA GLU A 401 -20.86 -19.51 -8.48
C GLU A 401 -21.61 -20.81 -8.80
N LYS A 402 -22.94 -20.73 -8.98
CA LYS A 402 -23.80 -21.86 -9.32
C LYS A 402 -23.31 -22.63 -10.55
N PHE A 403 -22.94 -21.94 -11.63
CA PHE A 403 -22.44 -22.59 -12.86
C PHE A 403 -21.21 -23.45 -12.59
N THR A 404 -20.27 -22.97 -11.77
CA THR A 404 -19.11 -23.77 -11.35
C THR A 404 -19.52 -25.02 -10.58
N ARG A 405 -20.49 -24.90 -9.66
CA ARG A 405 -20.93 -26.03 -8.82
C ARG A 405 -21.69 -27.09 -9.63
N GLU A 406 -22.42 -26.66 -10.65
CA GLU A 406 -23.24 -27.53 -11.51
C GLU A 406 -22.46 -28.15 -12.66
N HIS A 407 -21.34 -27.55 -13.08
CA HIS A 407 -20.52 -27.99 -14.22
C HIS A 407 -19.05 -28.28 -13.87
N PRO A 408 -18.75 -29.14 -12.89
CA PRO A 408 -17.37 -29.49 -12.54
C PRO A 408 -16.62 -30.20 -13.70
N GLU A 409 -17.34 -30.82 -14.64
CA GLU A 409 -16.78 -31.46 -15.84
C GLU A 409 -16.10 -30.47 -16.80
N LEU A 410 -16.45 -29.18 -16.72
CA LEU A 410 -15.86 -28.11 -17.53
C LEU A 410 -14.56 -27.55 -16.92
N ILE A 411 -14.11 -28.10 -15.78
CA ILE A 411 -12.96 -27.63 -15.02
C ILE A 411 -11.80 -28.64 -15.15
N ARG A 412 -10.62 -28.14 -15.49
CA ARG A 412 -9.36 -28.90 -15.54
C ARG A 412 -8.33 -28.24 -14.64
N GLY A 413 -7.69 -29.01 -13.76
CA GLY A 413 -6.60 -28.48 -12.91
C GLY A 413 -6.97 -27.34 -11.95
N SER A 414 -8.27 -27.09 -11.72
CA SER A 414 -8.88 -25.96 -10.98
C SER A 414 -9.32 -24.75 -11.82
N ASP A 415 -9.19 -24.80 -13.14
CA ASP A 415 -9.53 -23.72 -14.07
C ASP A 415 -10.55 -24.20 -15.11
N PHE A 416 -11.41 -23.32 -15.59
CA PHE A 416 -12.33 -23.66 -16.70
C PHE A 416 -11.57 -23.93 -18.00
N ASP A 417 -12.04 -24.91 -18.77
CA ASP A 417 -11.57 -25.19 -20.12
C ASP A 417 -12.33 -24.36 -21.16
N TYR A 418 -11.70 -23.30 -21.65
CA TYR A 418 -12.30 -22.41 -22.65
C TYR A 418 -12.43 -23.04 -24.03
N ALA A 419 -11.91 -24.26 -24.26
CA ALA A 419 -12.24 -25.02 -25.47
C ALA A 419 -13.73 -25.39 -25.53
N SER A 420 -14.40 -25.55 -24.37
CA SER A 420 -15.85 -25.73 -24.31
C SER A 420 -16.59 -24.44 -24.72
N PRO A 421 -17.52 -24.52 -25.69
CA PRO A 421 -18.38 -23.38 -26.04
C PRO A 421 -19.24 -22.90 -24.87
N GLU A 422 -19.68 -23.81 -23.98
CA GLU A 422 -20.51 -23.46 -22.82
C GLU A 422 -19.77 -22.50 -21.87
N VAL A 423 -18.47 -22.71 -21.64
CA VAL A 423 -17.64 -21.80 -20.83
C VAL A 423 -17.54 -20.42 -21.48
N ARG A 424 -17.35 -20.36 -22.81
CA ARG A 424 -17.24 -19.08 -23.53
C ARG A 424 -18.56 -18.32 -23.55
N GLU A 425 -19.67 -19.02 -23.75
CA GLU A 425 -21.01 -18.42 -23.69
C GLU A 425 -21.31 -17.87 -22.29
N TYR A 426 -20.98 -18.63 -21.24
CA TYR A 426 -21.10 -18.19 -19.85
C TYR A 426 -20.31 -16.89 -19.60
N ALA A 427 -19.04 -16.85 -20.00
CA ALA A 427 -18.19 -15.68 -19.83
C ALA A 427 -18.71 -14.46 -20.62
N LEU A 428 -19.09 -14.66 -21.90
CA LEU A 428 -19.62 -13.59 -22.76
C LEU A 428 -20.96 -13.06 -22.29
N ARG A 429 -21.80 -13.90 -21.67
CA ARG A 429 -23.08 -13.47 -21.09
C ARG A 429 -22.87 -12.50 -19.93
N LEU A 430 -21.94 -12.80 -19.03
CA LEU A 430 -21.58 -11.88 -17.94
C LEU A 430 -21.01 -10.56 -18.49
N ILE A 431 -20.10 -10.65 -19.46
CA ILE A 431 -19.50 -9.46 -20.09
C ILE A 431 -20.60 -8.59 -20.73
N GLY A 432 -21.54 -9.21 -21.43
CA GLY A 432 -22.70 -8.53 -22.02
C GLY A 432 -23.56 -7.82 -20.98
N GLU A 433 -23.88 -8.49 -19.86
CA GLU A 433 -24.64 -7.89 -18.76
C GLU A 433 -23.97 -6.61 -18.24
N LEU A 434 -22.65 -6.62 -18.05
CA LEU A 434 -21.90 -5.47 -17.57
C LEU A 434 -21.89 -4.31 -18.58
N ILE A 435 -21.74 -4.61 -19.87
CA ILE A 435 -21.78 -3.61 -20.95
C ILE A 435 -23.15 -2.95 -21.06
N ASP A 436 -24.22 -3.74 -20.90
CA ASP A 436 -25.58 -3.25 -21.07
C ASP A 436 -26.10 -2.52 -19.82
N SER A 437 -25.72 -2.98 -18.62
CA SER A 437 -26.29 -2.49 -17.35
C SER A 437 -25.55 -1.30 -16.74
N TYR A 438 -24.28 -1.07 -17.10
CA TYR A 438 -23.44 -0.04 -16.49
C TYR A 438 -22.82 0.89 -17.53
N ASP A 439 -22.77 2.20 -17.22
CA ASP A 439 -22.15 3.21 -18.10
C ASP A 439 -20.62 3.26 -17.93
N LEU A 440 -19.96 2.16 -18.29
CA LEU A 440 -18.51 2.01 -18.18
C LEU A 440 -17.76 2.83 -19.23
N ASP A 441 -16.53 3.22 -18.93
CA ASP A 441 -15.60 3.83 -19.90
C ASP A 441 -14.81 2.79 -20.70
N GLY A 442 -14.92 1.53 -20.32
CA GLY A 442 -14.20 0.41 -20.92
C GLY A 442 -14.18 -0.84 -20.04
N ILE A 443 -13.53 -1.89 -20.55
CA ILE A 443 -13.37 -3.17 -19.89
C ILE A 443 -11.90 -3.59 -19.95
N VAL A 444 -11.43 -4.19 -18.85
CA VAL A 444 -10.17 -4.92 -18.77
C VAL A 444 -10.48 -6.41 -18.63
N LEU A 445 -10.07 -7.23 -19.59
CA LEU A 445 -10.12 -8.69 -19.47
C LEU A 445 -8.80 -9.17 -18.86
N ASP A 446 -8.85 -9.69 -17.64
CA ASP A 446 -7.69 -10.13 -16.86
C ASP A 446 -7.51 -11.65 -16.93
N TYR A 447 -6.71 -12.10 -17.89
CA TYR A 447 -6.31 -13.49 -18.06
C TYR A 447 -5.16 -13.91 -17.12
N MET A 448 -4.64 -13.01 -16.29
CA MET A 448 -3.65 -13.36 -15.27
C MET A 448 -4.30 -13.97 -14.03
N ARG A 449 -5.61 -13.81 -13.84
CA ARG A 449 -6.37 -14.61 -12.88
C ARG A 449 -6.62 -15.97 -13.51
N HIS A 450 -5.60 -16.82 -13.43
CA HIS A 450 -5.44 -18.17 -14.01
C HIS A 450 -5.49 -18.21 -15.53
N CYS A 451 -4.32 -18.46 -16.12
CA CYS A 451 -4.09 -18.32 -17.56
C CYS A 451 -4.19 -19.65 -18.33
N LEU A 452 -4.52 -20.76 -17.67
CA LEU A 452 -4.52 -22.08 -18.28
C LEU A 452 -5.78 -22.34 -19.12
N HIS A 453 -5.70 -23.39 -19.95
CA HIS A 453 -6.80 -23.91 -20.79
C HIS A 453 -7.43 -22.88 -21.76
N GLN A 454 -6.58 -22.00 -22.31
CA GLN A 454 -6.90 -21.08 -23.39
C GLN A 454 -6.08 -21.45 -24.64
N THR A 455 -6.66 -21.26 -25.82
CA THR A 455 -5.93 -21.33 -27.11
C THR A 455 -5.98 -19.97 -27.81
N PRO A 456 -5.13 -19.71 -28.82
CA PRO A 456 -5.23 -18.49 -29.62
C PRO A 456 -6.65 -18.25 -30.17
N GLU A 457 -7.31 -19.32 -30.64
CA GLU A 457 -8.65 -19.25 -31.21
C GLU A 457 -9.70 -18.86 -30.17
N THR A 458 -9.65 -19.43 -28.96
CA THR A 458 -10.58 -19.08 -27.88
C THR A 458 -10.39 -17.64 -27.42
N LEU A 459 -9.15 -17.17 -27.35
CA LEU A 459 -8.83 -15.78 -27.03
C LEU A 459 -9.41 -14.81 -28.08
N ILE A 460 -9.16 -15.09 -29.37
CA ILE A 460 -9.67 -14.26 -30.47
C ILE A 460 -11.20 -14.22 -30.47
N GLU A 461 -11.86 -15.36 -30.25
CA GLU A 461 -13.32 -15.46 -30.22
C GLU A 461 -13.94 -14.61 -29.10
N VAL A 462 -13.44 -14.75 -27.87
CA VAL A 462 -13.97 -14.05 -26.70
C VAL A 462 -13.66 -12.54 -26.77
N ILE A 463 -12.42 -12.17 -27.10
CA ILE A 463 -11.99 -10.76 -27.19
C ILE A 463 -12.73 -10.07 -28.34
N GLY A 464 -12.76 -10.68 -29.52
CA GLY A 464 -13.47 -10.13 -30.68
C GLY A 464 -14.97 -9.99 -30.44
N SER A 465 -15.60 -10.95 -29.75
CA SER A 465 -17.02 -10.87 -29.39
C SER A 465 -17.29 -9.75 -28.39
N THR A 466 -16.41 -9.59 -27.40
CA THR A 466 -16.47 -8.48 -26.43
C THR A 466 -16.34 -7.13 -27.12
N LYS A 467 -15.36 -6.96 -28.03
CA LYS A 467 -15.21 -5.71 -28.79
C LYS A 467 -16.45 -5.39 -29.61
N ARG A 468 -17.03 -6.38 -30.29
CA ARG A 468 -18.29 -6.20 -31.04
C ARG A 468 -19.46 -5.79 -30.14
N MET A 469 -19.51 -6.26 -28.89
CA MET A 469 -20.52 -5.82 -27.92
C MET A 469 -20.32 -4.35 -27.54
N LEU A 470 -19.08 -3.95 -27.23
CA LEU A 470 -18.72 -2.56 -26.94
C LEU A 470 -19.04 -1.64 -28.12
N ASP A 471 -18.62 -1.99 -29.34
CA ASP A 471 -18.87 -1.17 -30.53
C ASP A 471 -20.36 -0.99 -30.81
N ARG A 472 -21.20 -2.00 -30.53
CA ARG A 472 -22.66 -1.87 -30.62
C ARG A 472 -23.18 -0.88 -29.58
N LYS A 473 -22.73 -0.99 -28.34
CA LYS A 473 -23.11 -0.08 -27.25
C LYS A 473 -22.65 1.35 -27.51
N ASP A 474 -21.45 1.52 -28.05
CA ASP A 474 -20.87 2.82 -28.42
C ASP A 474 -21.66 3.52 -29.51
N ARG A 475 -22.19 2.77 -30.50
CA ARG A 475 -23.08 3.33 -31.54
C ARG A 475 -24.42 3.80 -30.97
N VAL A 476 -24.92 3.16 -29.92
CA VAL A 476 -26.18 3.52 -29.26
C VAL A 476 -25.99 4.73 -28.35
N ASP A 477 -24.94 4.74 -27.54
CA ASP A 477 -24.73 5.76 -26.51
C ASP A 477 -23.93 6.97 -27.01
N GLY A 478 -23.22 6.85 -28.14
CA GLY A 478 -22.32 7.89 -28.66
C GLY A 478 -21.02 8.06 -27.88
N LYS A 479 -20.73 7.15 -26.94
CA LYS A 479 -19.54 7.14 -26.09
C LYS A 479 -18.58 6.06 -26.58
N LYS A 480 -17.30 6.38 -26.78
CA LYS A 480 -16.28 5.39 -27.14
C LYS A 480 -15.77 4.66 -25.88
N ARG A 481 -15.80 3.34 -25.89
CA ARG A 481 -15.30 2.47 -24.82
C ARG A 481 -14.07 1.70 -25.26
N GLU A 482 -13.11 1.55 -24.37
CA GLU A 482 -11.87 0.84 -24.64
C GLU A 482 -11.92 -0.60 -24.13
N LEU A 483 -11.30 -1.51 -24.87
CA LEU A 483 -11.04 -2.88 -24.43
C LEU A 483 -9.53 -3.08 -24.20
N LYS A 484 -9.14 -3.38 -22.96
CA LYS A 484 -7.74 -3.69 -22.60
C LYS A 484 -7.61 -5.13 -22.15
N ILE A 485 -6.47 -5.76 -22.44
CA ILE A 485 -6.22 -7.17 -22.10
C ILE A 485 -4.97 -7.27 -21.22
N ARG A 486 -5.12 -7.89 -20.05
CA ARG A 486 -4.01 -8.27 -19.16
C ARG A 486 -3.74 -9.77 -19.30
N PHE A 487 -2.50 -10.15 -19.58
CA PHE A 487 -2.17 -11.53 -19.99
C PHE A 487 -0.69 -11.89 -19.73
N PRO A 488 -0.32 -13.18 -19.71
CA PRO A 488 1.03 -13.58 -19.34
C PRO A 488 2.02 -13.31 -20.47
N ALA A 489 2.99 -12.43 -20.21
CA ALA A 489 3.87 -11.87 -21.24
C ALA A 489 4.72 -12.91 -21.99
N ASN A 490 5.04 -14.04 -21.37
CA ASN A 490 5.98 -15.02 -21.91
C ASN A 490 5.31 -16.32 -22.38
N GLN A 491 4.01 -16.32 -22.66
CA GLN A 491 3.28 -17.50 -23.12
C GLN A 491 2.93 -17.43 -24.61
N TRP A 492 3.29 -18.49 -25.35
CA TRP A 492 3.11 -18.59 -26.79
C TRP A 492 1.66 -18.40 -27.24
N HIS A 493 0.71 -19.08 -26.60
CA HIS A 493 -0.71 -19.01 -26.97
C HIS A 493 -1.26 -17.59 -26.86
N TYR A 494 -0.88 -16.87 -25.80
CA TYR A 494 -1.29 -15.48 -25.60
C TYR A 494 -0.63 -14.54 -26.61
N TYR A 495 0.67 -14.70 -26.89
CA TYR A 495 1.32 -13.90 -27.92
C TYR A 495 0.61 -14.04 -29.27
N LYS A 496 0.28 -15.27 -29.68
CA LYS A 496 -0.42 -15.53 -30.95
C LYS A 496 -1.86 -15.01 -30.96
N GLY A 497 -2.59 -15.15 -29.86
CA GLY A 497 -3.93 -14.56 -29.72
C GLY A 497 -3.89 -13.03 -29.80
N MET A 498 -2.94 -12.37 -29.12
CA MET A 498 -2.80 -10.91 -29.13
C MET A 498 -2.35 -10.38 -30.48
N GLU A 499 -1.44 -11.08 -31.17
CA GLU A 499 -1.02 -10.74 -32.54
C GLU A 499 -2.23 -10.65 -33.48
N ALA A 500 -3.10 -11.66 -33.46
CA ALA A 500 -4.34 -11.64 -34.24
C ALA A 500 -5.31 -10.53 -33.78
N CYS A 501 -5.51 -10.34 -32.47
CA CYS A 501 -6.41 -9.31 -31.96
C CYS A 501 -5.95 -7.88 -32.30
N VAL A 502 -4.63 -7.65 -32.35
CA VAL A 502 -4.03 -6.36 -32.76
C VAL A 502 -4.25 -6.12 -34.25
N LEU A 503 -4.03 -7.13 -35.10
CA LEU A 503 -4.23 -7.02 -36.55
C LEU A 503 -5.70 -6.75 -36.92
N GLU A 504 -6.63 -7.38 -36.20
CA GLU A 504 -8.08 -7.20 -36.41
C GLU A 504 -8.65 -5.95 -35.72
N GLY A 505 -7.85 -5.23 -34.92
CA GLY A 505 -8.28 -4.04 -34.19
C GLY A 505 -9.28 -4.33 -33.07
N PHE A 506 -9.23 -5.53 -32.46
CA PHE A 506 -10.15 -5.93 -31.40
C PHE A 506 -9.81 -5.33 -30.03
N VAL A 507 -8.62 -4.77 -29.85
CA VAL A 507 -8.13 -4.27 -28.56
C VAL A 507 -7.64 -2.84 -28.70
N ASP A 508 -7.77 -2.07 -27.62
CA ASP A 508 -7.28 -0.69 -27.51
C ASP A 508 -6.03 -0.61 -26.61
N GLY A 509 -5.76 -1.64 -25.80
CA GLY A 509 -4.56 -1.71 -24.96
C GLY A 509 -4.12 -3.12 -24.54
N LEU A 510 -2.82 -3.33 -24.42
CA LEU A 510 -2.19 -4.57 -23.98
C LEU A 510 -1.41 -4.36 -22.68
N ILE A 511 -1.56 -5.28 -21.72
CA ILE A 511 -0.90 -5.24 -20.40
C ILE A 511 -0.16 -6.58 -20.17
N PRO A 512 1.03 -6.78 -20.78
CA PRO A 512 1.85 -7.96 -20.55
C PRO A 512 2.30 -8.02 -19.09
N SER A 513 1.99 -9.11 -18.39
CA SER A 513 2.10 -9.20 -16.94
C SER A 513 2.75 -10.50 -16.47
N ASN A 514 3.18 -10.49 -15.21
CA ASN A 514 3.51 -11.67 -14.40
C ASN A 514 2.33 -12.03 -13.49
N LEU A 515 2.30 -13.26 -12.98
CA LEU A 515 1.16 -13.77 -12.23
C LEU A 515 0.91 -13.00 -10.92
N ASN A 516 1.96 -12.87 -10.10
CA ASN A 516 1.84 -12.32 -8.74
C ASN A 516 2.99 -11.37 -8.35
N THR A 517 3.95 -11.07 -9.24
CA THR A 517 5.17 -10.34 -8.84
C THR A 517 5.66 -9.41 -9.93
N THR A 518 6.20 -8.25 -9.55
CA THR A 518 6.77 -7.29 -10.49
C THR A 518 8.07 -7.80 -11.10
N PHE A 519 8.94 -8.40 -10.29
CA PHE A 519 10.24 -8.87 -10.75
C PHE A 519 10.25 -10.39 -11.00
N PRO A 520 10.97 -10.86 -12.04
CA PRO A 520 11.61 -10.05 -13.10
C PRO A 520 10.57 -9.33 -13.96
N LEU A 521 10.88 -8.11 -14.45
CA LEU A 521 9.91 -7.31 -15.22
C LEU A 521 9.41 -8.08 -16.46
N PRO A 522 8.09 -8.16 -16.70
CA PRO A 522 7.51 -8.71 -17.92
C PRO A 522 8.13 -8.11 -19.18
N SER A 523 8.40 -8.95 -20.19
CA SER A 523 8.85 -8.44 -21.49
C SER A 523 7.69 -7.77 -22.23
N VAL A 524 7.91 -6.51 -22.60
CA VAL A 524 6.93 -5.65 -23.28
C VAL A 524 7.34 -5.37 -24.72
N GLU A 525 8.62 -5.50 -25.04
CA GLU A 525 9.21 -5.16 -26.33
C GLU A 525 8.59 -5.91 -27.53
N PRO A 526 8.25 -7.22 -27.43
CA PRO A 526 7.52 -7.90 -28.51
C PRO A 526 6.16 -7.24 -28.81
N TYR A 527 5.44 -6.82 -27.77
CA TYR A 527 4.10 -6.23 -27.89
C TYR A 527 4.16 -4.79 -28.39
N ILE A 528 5.18 -4.02 -27.99
CA ILE A 528 5.45 -2.69 -28.57
C ILE A 528 5.71 -2.80 -30.07
N ARG A 529 6.44 -3.83 -30.53
CA ARG A 529 6.63 -4.06 -31.97
C ARG A 529 5.34 -4.41 -32.67
N LEU A 530 4.48 -5.24 -32.07
CA LEU A 530 3.17 -5.60 -32.62
C LEU A 530 2.24 -4.39 -32.77
N CYS A 531 2.24 -3.48 -31.80
CA CYS A 531 1.33 -2.32 -31.78
C CYS A 531 1.86 -1.09 -32.54
N ARG A 532 3.04 -1.19 -33.15
CA ARG A 532 3.66 -0.05 -33.84
C ARG A 532 2.79 0.39 -35.03
N GLY A 533 2.31 1.63 -34.99
CA GLY A 533 1.49 2.23 -36.04
C GLY A 533 0.01 1.85 -36.01
N THR A 534 -0.45 1.07 -35.02
CA THR A 534 -1.87 0.70 -34.89
C THR A 534 -2.65 1.66 -33.97
N GLY A 535 -1.95 2.45 -33.16
CA GLY A 535 -2.55 3.31 -32.12
C GLY A 535 -2.99 2.55 -30.87
N ILE A 536 -2.74 1.24 -30.80
CA ILE A 536 -2.97 0.39 -29.63
C ILE A 536 -1.87 0.63 -28.61
N LYS A 537 -2.24 0.85 -27.35
CA LYS A 537 -1.28 1.16 -26.28
C LYS A 537 -0.72 -0.11 -25.65
N VAL A 538 0.53 -0.04 -25.20
CA VAL A 538 1.18 -1.08 -24.40
C VAL A 538 1.55 -0.51 -23.04
N TYR A 539 1.10 -1.15 -21.97
CA TYR A 539 1.35 -0.71 -20.59
C TYR A 539 2.38 -1.60 -19.91
N GLY A 540 3.30 -1.00 -19.15
CA GLY A 540 4.13 -1.72 -18.20
C GLY A 540 3.32 -2.12 -16.97
N CYS A 541 3.38 -3.38 -16.53
CA CYS A 541 2.66 -3.85 -15.36
C CYS A 541 3.56 -3.85 -14.12
N ILE A 542 3.12 -3.18 -13.05
CA ILE A 542 3.71 -3.27 -11.72
C ILE A 542 2.71 -3.99 -10.82
N ASP A 543 3.09 -5.14 -10.28
CA ASP A 543 2.23 -5.95 -9.41
C ASP A 543 2.37 -5.54 -7.94
N GLY A 544 1.41 -5.87 -7.08
CA GLY A 544 1.38 -5.48 -5.66
C GLY A 544 2.59 -5.97 -4.86
N TRP A 545 3.19 -7.07 -5.32
CA TRP A 545 4.39 -7.65 -4.72
C TRP A 545 5.61 -7.54 -5.64
N THR A 546 6.78 -7.35 -5.04
CA THR A 546 8.06 -7.28 -5.74
C THR A 546 8.48 -8.64 -6.25
N ALA A 547 8.52 -9.63 -5.35
CA ALA A 547 9.01 -10.98 -5.63
C ALA A 547 8.38 -12.01 -4.70
N PHE A 548 8.36 -13.26 -5.17
CA PHE A 548 7.89 -14.42 -4.44
C PHE A 548 9.11 -15.20 -3.95
N LEU A 549 9.22 -15.39 -2.64
CA LEU A 549 10.37 -16.05 -2.02
C LEU A 549 10.13 -17.55 -1.87
N SER A 550 8.97 -17.93 -1.35
CA SER A 550 8.61 -19.32 -1.07
C SER A 550 7.11 -19.44 -0.79
N SER A 551 6.58 -20.66 -0.76
CA SER A 551 5.28 -20.97 -0.15
C SER A 551 5.37 -22.28 0.61
N ASP A 552 4.79 -22.34 1.80
CA ASP A 552 4.53 -23.59 2.51
C ASP A 552 3.06 -23.61 2.95
N PRO A 553 2.32 -24.73 2.78
CA PRO A 553 0.90 -24.82 3.09
C PRO A 553 0.50 -24.39 4.50
N ARG A 554 1.43 -24.42 5.46
CA ARG A 554 1.19 -24.05 6.87
C ARG A 554 1.41 -22.56 7.13
N ILE A 555 2.27 -21.91 6.36
CA ILE A 555 2.68 -20.51 6.56
C ILE A 555 2.18 -19.57 5.47
N GLY A 556 1.67 -20.12 4.35
CA GLY A 556 1.25 -19.36 3.18
C GLY A 556 2.41 -18.99 2.25
N ALA A 557 2.14 -18.05 1.34
CA ALA A 557 3.14 -17.47 0.45
C ALA A 557 3.96 -16.40 1.16
N MET A 558 5.28 -16.49 1.02
CA MET A 558 6.23 -15.46 1.44
C MET A 558 6.54 -14.55 0.25
N THR A 559 6.10 -13.30 0.32
CA THR A 559 6.31 -12.29 -0.71
C THR A 559 7.06 -11.07 -0.16
N MET A 560 7.72 -10.32 -1.03
CA MET A 560 8.34 -9.04 -0.70
C MET A 560 7.48 -7.87 -1.20
N HIS A 561 7.37 -6.81 -0.41
CA HIS A 561 6.76 -5.55 -0.82
C HIS A 561 7.73 -4.67 -1.58
N HIS A 562 7.16 -3.76 -2.34
CA HIS A 562 7.90 -2.71 -3.04
C HIS A 562 8.56 -1.76 -2.07
N THR A 563 9.73 -1.31 -2.48
CA THR A 563 10.37 -0.15 -1.92
C THR A 563 10.30 1.02 -2.89
N PRO A 564 10.47 2.26 -2.41
CA PRO A 564 10.60 3.43 -3.26
C PRO A 564 11.61 3.26 -4.39
N LYS A 565 12.78 2.70 -4.08
CA LYS A 565 13.85 2.43 -5.05
C LYS A 565 13.42 1.41 -6.10
N GLN A 566 12.85 0.29 -5.69
CA GLN A 566 12.40 -0.76 -6.61
C GLN A 566 11.30 -0.25 -7.55
N LEU A 567 10.38 0.53 -7.00
CA LEU A 567 9.31 1.15 -7.77
C LEU A 567 9.87 2.18 -8.78
N ALA A 568 10.80 3.03 -8.35
CA ALA A 568 11.55 3.92 -9.23
C ALA A 568 12.25 3.18 -10.38
N GLU A 569 13.00 2.13 -10.06
CA GLU A 569 13.72 1.31 -11.04
C GLU A 569 12.76 0.65 -12.04
N ALA A 570 11.60 0.15 -11.58
CA ALA A 570 10.59 -0.44 -12.44
C ALA A 570 9.98 0.58 -13.41
N ILE A 571 9.62 1.77 -12.92
CA ILE A 571 9.05 2.85 -13.74
C ILE A 571 10.08 3.35 -14.76
N ASP A 572 11.33 3.58 -14.34
CA ASP A 572 12.41 4.05 -15.22
C ASP A 572 12.71 3.01 -16.30
N ALA A 573 12.74 1.71 -15.95
CA ALA A 573 12.96 0.62 -16.90
C ALA A 573 11.83 0.53 -17.94
N TYR A 574 10.56 0.68 -17.53
CA TYR A 574 9.45 0.68 -18.47
C TYR A 574 9.43 1.92 -19.37
N THR A 575 9.70 3.09 -18.79
CA THR A 575 9.80 4.35 -19.54
C THR A 575 10.89 4.25 -20.61
N ALA A 576 12.07 3.71 -20.26
CA ALA A 576 13.17 3.50 -21.19
C ALA A 576 12.84 2.51 -22.32
N ARG A 577 11.93 1.55 -22.08
CA ARG A 577 11.44 0.61 -23.10
C ARG A 577 10.40 1.21 -24.04
N GLY A 578 9.85 2.38 -23.70
CA GLY A 578 8.85 3.09 -24.52
C GLY A 578 7.44 2.53 -24.39
N VAL A 579 7.02 2.11 -23.20
CA VAL A 579 5.60 1.83 -22.93
C VAL A 579 4.78 3.13 -22.95
N ASP A 580 3.49 3.04 -23.26
CA ASP A 580 2.58 4.19 -23.31
C ASP A 580 2.07 4.61 -21.93
N GLY A 581 2.20 3.72 -20.93
CA GLY A 581 1.68 3.93 -19.58
C GLY A 581 2.07 2.84 -18.60
N ILE A 582 1.63 2.99 -17.36
CA ILE A 582 1.85 2.03 -16.27
C ILE A 582 0.50 1.56 -15.73
N PHE A 583 0.34 0.24 -15.67
CA PHE A 583 -0.77 -0.42 -15.01
C PHE A 583 -0.29 -0.97 -13.67
N VAL A 584 -0.84 -0.45 -12.57
CA VAL A 584 -0.51 -0.90 -11.21
C VAL A 584 -1.59 -1.86 -10.74
N TYR A 585 -1.20 -3.11 -10.59
CA TYR A 585 -2.04 -4.15 -10.03
C TYR A 585 -1.97 -4.15 -8.51
N GLN A 586 -3.11 -4.36 -7.86
CA GLN A 586 -3.28 -4.19 -6.41
C GLN A 586 -2.73 -2.83 -5.94
N ALA A 587 -3.21 -1.77 -6.59
CA ALA A 587 -2.77 -0.41 -6.32
C ALA A 587 -2.98 0.02 -4.87
N ASP A 588 -3.89 -0.64 -4.15
CA ASP A 588 -4.16 -0.46 -2.72
C ASP A 588 -2.92 -0.64 -1.83
N GLN A 589 -1.94 -1.46 -2.25
CA GLN A 589 -0.68 -1.65 -1.55
C GLN A 589 0.26 -0.43 -1.67
N PHE A 590 0.03 0.41 -2.68
CA PHE A 590 0.87 1.59 -2.97
C PHE A 590 0.20 2.87 -2.49
N THR A 591 -1.09 3.04 -2.75
CA THR A 591 -1.84 4.28 -2.50
C THR A 591 -1.97 4.63 -1.01
N ALA A 592 -2.07 3.61 -0.14
CA ALA A 592 -2.10 3.78 1.32
C ALA A 592 -0.72 3.88 1.98
N ASN A 593 0.36 3.59 1.24
CA ASN A 593 1.71 3.65 1.77
C ASN A 593 2.31 5.05 1.49
N PRO A 594 2.63 5.85 2.53
CA PRO A 594 3.14 7.22 2.35
C PRO A 594 4.50 7.30 1.66
N TYR A 595 5.23 6.18 1.58
CA TYR A 595 6.50 6.09 0.88
C TYR A 595 6.36 5.65 -0.58
N LEU A 596 5.27 4.97 -0.96
CA LEU A 596 5.08 4.47 -2.33
C LEU A 596 4.12 5.35 -3.13
N SER A 597 3.04 5.83 -2.51
CA SER A 597 2.03 6.67 -3.15
C SER A 597 2.62 7.90 -3.88
N PRO A 598 3.57 8.66 -3.29
CA PRO A 598 4.20 9.81 -3.98
C PRO A 598 5.07 9.45 -5.20
N MET A 599 5.40 8.16 -5.38
CA MET A 599 6.16 7.69 -6.55
C MET A 599 5.25 7.44 -7.76
N LEU A 600 3.96 7.19 -7.54
CA LEU A 600 2.99 6.92 -8.60
C LEU A 600 2.32 8.18 -9.15
N GLY A 601 2.30 9.28 -8.41
CA GLY A 601 1.64 10.51 -8.85
C GLY A 601 1.93 11.72 -7.97
N ALA A 602 1.44 12.88 -8.39
CA ALA A 602 1.62 14.14 -7.69
C ALA A 602 0.71 14.20 -6.46
N VAL A 603 1.19 13.77 -5.30
CA VAL A 603 0.56 14.15 -4.03
C VAL A 603 0.91 15.62 -3.76
N PRO A 604 -0.09 16.48 -3.46
CA PRO A 604 0.10 17.91 -3.23
C PRO A 604 1.09 18.22 -2.09
#